data_AF-A0A9P0P9X7-F1
#
_entry.id   AF-A0A9P0P9X7-F1
#
_cell.length_a   1.000
_cell.length_b   1.000
_cell.length_c   1.000
_cell.angle_alpha   90.00
_cell.angle_beta   90.00
_cell.angle_gamma   90.00
#
_symmetry.space_group_name_H-M   'P 1'
#
loop_
_entity.id
_entity.type
_entity.pdbx_description
1 polymer ?
#
loop_
_entity_poly.entity_id
_entity_poly.type
_entity_poly.pdbx_seq_one_letter_code
_entity_poly.pdbx_strand_id
1 'polypeptide(L)'
;MTPFLSPQTIGQQNYNRAHIATRNTVEQQYGVLKRRFPVLATGLRLKLENSINVILACSVLHNICIDKNEDVPPVEVENIENDIQNGQMERNIQNGQNNLSRDILVARHFQ
;
A
#
# COMPACT_ATOMS: atom_id res chain seq x y z
N MET A 1 0.03 -11.09 4.44
CA MET A 1 0.72 -12.13 3.65
C MET A 1 2.16 -11.68 3.41
N THR A 2 3.13 -12.58 3.54
CA THR A 2 4.57 -12.25 3.61
C THR A 2 5.30 -12.77 2.37
N PRO A 3 6.20 -12.00 1.74
CA PRO A 3 7.04 -12.48 0.64
C PRO A 3 8.01 -13.58 1.11
N PHE A 4 8.52 -14.39 0.18
CA PHE A 4 9.65 -15.29 0.44
C PHE A 4 10.95 -14.48 0.40
N LEU A 5 11.77 -14.58 1.45
CA LEU A 5 13.09 -13.94 1.48
C LEU A 5 14.03 -14.53 0.42
N SER A 6 13.99 -15.86 0.27
CA SER A 6 14.81 -16.61 -0.70
C SER A 6 13.93 -17.54 -1.53
N PRO A 7 13.22 -17.05 -2.56
CA PRO A 7 12.34 -17.87 -3.38
C PRO A 7 13.15 -18.89 -4.20
N GLN A 8 12.93 -20.18 -3.94
CA GLN A 8 13.62 -21.30 -4.59
C GLN A 8 12.86 -21.84 -5.80
N THR A 9 11.53 -21.75 -5.79
CA THR A 9 10.67 -22.29 -6.87
C THR A 9 10.09 -21.18 -7.73
N ILE A 10 9.71 -21.52 -8.98
CA ILE A 10 9.05 -20.59 -9.91
C ILE A 10 7.76 -20.04 -9.27
N GLY A 11 6.97 -20.88 -8.63
CA GLY A 11 5.77 -20.45 -7.90
C GLY A 11 6.05 -19.42 -6.80
N GLN A 12 7.12 -19.59 -6.02
CA GLN A 12 7.52 -18.60 -5.01
C GLN A 12 7.96 -17.27 -5.64
N GLN A 13 8.66 -17.32 -6.78
CA GLN A 13 9.06 -16.12 -7.52
C GLN A 13 7.84 -15.39 -8.09
N ASN A 14 6.89 -16.11 -8.68
CA ASN A 14 5.65 -15.57 -9.22
C ASN A 14 4.79 -14.96 -8.11
N TYR A 15 4.68 -15.62 -6.96
CA TYR A 15 4.02 -15.05 -5.79
C TYR A 15 4.68 -13.76 -5.31
N ASN A 16 6.01 -13.73 -5.17
CA ASN A 16 6.72 -12.52 -4.77
C ASN A 16 6.51 -11.38 -5.77
N ARG A 17 6.55 -11.67 -7.08
CA ARG A 17 6.28 -10.67 -8.13
C ARG A 17 4.87 -10.09 -8.01
N ALA A 18 3.86 -10.94 -7.86
CA ALA A 18 2.48 -10.51 -7.69
C ALA A 18 2.26 -9.73 -6.39
N HIS A 19 2.93 -10.15 -5.32
CA HIS A 19 2.90 -9.45 -4.03
C HIS A 19 3.49 -8.04 -4.14
N ILE A 20 4.68 -7.90 -4.75
CA ILE A 20 5.32 -6.60 -5.01
C ILE A 20 4.45 -5.72 -5.90
N ALA A 21 3.91 -6.25 -7.00
CA ALA A 21 3.07 -5.49 -7.92
C ALA A 21 1.80 -4.95 -7.24
N THR A 22 1.14 -5.81 -6.45
CA THR A 22 -0.02 -5.42 -5.65
C THR A 22 0.34 -4.33 -4.64
N ARG A 23 1.45 -4.50 -3.91
CA ARG A 23 1.90 -3.54 -2.90
C ARG A 23 2.22 -2.18 -3.53
N ASN A 24 2.98 -2.17 -4.63
CA ASN A 24 3.34 -0.94 -5.34
C ASN A 24 2.09 -0.16 -5.79
N THR A 25 1.06 -0.85 -6.28
CA THR A 25 -0.19 -0.21 -6.71
C THR A 25 -0.91 0.46 -5.54
N VAL A 26 -1.04 -0.24 -4.41
CA VAL A 26 -1.69 0.29 -3.20
C VAL A 26 -0.88 1.44 -2.58
N GLU A 27 0.43 1.29 -2.48
CA GLU A 27 1.32 2.33 -1.95
C GLU A 27 1.29 3.59 -2.82
N GLN A 28 1.32 3.42 -4.15
CA GLN A 28 1.18 4.53 -5.09
C GLN A 28 -0.15 5.26 -4.91
N GLN A 29 -1.26 4.52 -4.76
CA GLN A 29 -2.57 5.11 -4.50
C GLN A 29 -2.59 5.90 -3.19
N TYR A 30 -2.02 5.38 -2.09
CA TYR A 30 -1.92 6.14 -0.84
C TYR A 30 -1.06 7.38 -0.97
N GLY A 31 0.04 7.33 -1.72
CA GLY A 31 0.86 8.49 -2.03
C GLY A 31 0.08 9.57 -2.80
N VAL A 32 -0.78 9.18 -3.75
CA VAL A 32 -1.68 10.11 -4.45
C VAL A 32 -2.72 10.71 -3.50
N LEU A 33 -3.38 9.89 -2.68
CA LEU A 33 -4.40 10.35 -1.73
C LEU A 33 -3.83 11.35 -0.71
N LYS A 34 -2.65 11.07 -0.13
CA LYS A 34 -1.99 11.96 0.83
C LYS A 34 -1.63 13.32 0.22
N ARG A 35 -1.15 13.34 -1.03
CA ARG A 35 -0.82 14.59 -1.74
C ARG A 35 -2.07 15.37 -2.14
N ARG A 36 -3.13 14.68 -2.56
CA ARG A 36 -4.40 15.31 -2.92
C ARG A 36 -5.15 15.85 -1.69
N PHE A 37 -5.08 15.12 -0.59
CA PHE A 37 -5.74 15.46 0.68
C PHE A 37 -4.71 15.46 1.82
N PRO A 38 -3.98 16.58 2.02
CA PRO A 38 -2.89 16.67 3.00
C PRO A 38 -3.28 16.28 4.44
N VAL A 39 -4.56 16.38 4.78
CA VAL A 39 -5.12 15.92 6.05
C VAL A 39 -4.82 14.44 6.35
N LEU A 40 -4.65 13.61 5.32
CA LEU A 40 -4.28 12.20 5.44
C LEU A 40 -2.77 12.00 5.70
N ALA A 41 -1.94 13.00 5.41
CA ALA A 41 -0.49 12.98 5.66
C ALA A 41 -0.15 13.57 7.04
N THR A 42 -0.80 14.67 7.42
CA THR A 42 -0.51 15.42 8.66
C THR A 42 -1.15 14.82 9.91
N GLY A 43 -2.08 13.89 9.74
CA GLY A 43 -2.85 13.27 10.81
C GLY A 43 -4.16 14.00 11.15
N LEU A 44 -5.17 13.22 11.53
CA LEU A 44 -6.52 13.70 11.85
C LEU A 44 -6.67 13.93 13.36
N ARG A 45 -6.96 15.17 13.76
CA ARG A 45 -7.27 15.55 15.15
C ARG A 45 -8.78 15.49 15.43
N LEU A 46 -9.42 14.42 14.95
CA LEU A 46 -10.85 14.18 15.10
C LEU A 46 -11.08 12.93 15.96
N LYS A 47 -12.31 12.76 16.45
CA LYS A 47 -12.74 11.47 17.02
C LYS A 47 -12.59 10.38 15.96
N LEU A 48 -12.28 9.15 16.37
CA LEU A 48 -12.04 8.02 15.47
C LEU A 48 -13.16 7.83 14.44
N GLU A 49 -14.42 7.91 14.87
CA GLU A 49 -15.59 7.81 14.01
C GLU A 49 -15.57 8.87 12.88
N ASN A 50 -15.28 10.12 13.24
CA ASN A 50 -15.16 11.20 12.25
C ASN A 50 -13.94 11.01 11.34
N SER A 51 -12.83 10.50 11.86
CA SER A 51 -11.64 10.21 11.06
C SER A 51 -11.93 9.18 9.97
N ILE A 52 -12.71 8.13 10.28
CA ILE A 52 -13.14 7.15 9.29
C ILE A 52 -13.99 7.81 8.21
N ASN A 53 -14.95 8.65 8.60
CA ASN A 53 -15.80 9.39 7.66
C ASN A 53 -14.98 10.32 6.73
N VAL A 54 -13.96 10.99 7.27
CA VAL A 54 -13.05 11.82 6.46
C VAL A 54 -12.25 10.98 5.47
N ILE A 55 -11.70 9.83 5.89
CA ILE A 55 -10.97 8.92 5.00
C ILE A 55 -11.87 8.45 3.86
N LEU A 56 -13.11 8.03 4.17
CA LEU A 56 -14.09 7.60 3.17
C LEU A 56 -14.46 8.73 2.20
N ALA A 57 -14.70 9.94 2.72
CA ALA A 57 -14.99 11.10 1.88
C ALA A 57 -13.83 11.40 0.92
N CYS A 58 -12.57 11.34 1.40
CA CYS A 58 -11.40 11.49 0.55
C CYS A 58 -11.32 10.41 -0.54
N SER A 59 -11.65 9.15 -0.23
CA SER A 59 -11.69 8.07 -1.24
C SER A 59 -12.77 8.31 -2.30
N VAL A 60 -13.98 8.72 -1.90
CA VAL A 60 -15.07 9.03 -2.84
C VAL A 60 -14.70 10.23 -3.72
N LEU A 61 -14.19 11.30 -3.13
CA LEU A 61 -13.74 12.48 -3.87
C LEU A 61 -12.60 12.14 -4.84
N HIS A 62 -11.67 11.28 -4.43
CA HIS A 62 -10.61 10.82 -5.32
C HIS A 62 -11.15 10.12 -6.57
N ASN A 63 -12.14 9.23 -6.40
CA ASN A 63 -12.77 8.55 -7.53
C ASN A 63 -13.49 9.56 -8.46
N ILE A 64 -14.16 10.57 -7.89
CA ILE A 64 -14.78 11.64 -8.69
C ILE A 64 -13.71 12.40 -9.49
N CYS A 65 -12.55 12.72 -8.90
CA CYS A 65 -11.45 13.36 -9.62
C CYS A 65 -10.94 12.50 -10.79
N ILE A 66 -10.86 11.17 -10.60
CA ILE A 66 -10.48 10.22 -11.67
C ILE A 66 -11.52 10.25 -12.80
N ASP A 67 -12.82 10.16 -12.46
CA ASP A 67 -13.91 10.19 -13.43
C ASP A 67 -13.97 11.51 -14.21
N LYS A 68 -13.55 12.61 -13.58
CA LYS A 68 -13.42 13.93 -14.21
C LYS A 68 -12.12 14.14 -14.97
N ASN A 69 -11.25 13.12 -15.01
CA ASN A 69 -9.94 13.17 -15.64
C ASN A 69 -9.10 14.37 -15.15
N GLU A 70 -9.19 14.66 -13.85
CA GLU A 70 -8.35 15.67 -13.21
C GLU A 70 -6.91 15.17 -13.09
N ASP A 71 -5.96 16.11 -13.22
CA ASP A 71 -4.55 15.81 -13.06
C ASP A 71 -4.22 15.27 -11.67
N VAL A 72 -3.26 14.34 -11.62
CA VAL A 72 -2.69 13.84 -10.37
C VAL A 72 -1.79 14.93 -9.78
N PRO A 73 -1.89 15.24 -8.47
CA PRO A 73 -0.98 16.19 -7.84
C PRO A 73 0.48 15.81 -8.12
N PRO A 74 1.40 16.78 -8.28
CA PRO A 74 2.81 16.49 -8.49
C PRO A 74 3.43 15.82 -7.25
N VAL A 75 4.55 15.12 -7.42
CA VAL A 75 5.31 14.57 -6.30
C VAL A 75 6.16 15.69 -5.71
N GLU A 76 5.85 16.13 -4.50
CA GLU A 76 6.67 17.09 -3.77
C GLU A 76 7.90 16.38 -3.16
N VAL A 77 9.09 16.94 -3.38
CA VAL A 77 10.37 16.32 -3.02
C VAL A 77 10.50 16.08 -1.50
N GLU A 78 9.89 16.94 -0.68
CA GLU A 78 9.95 16.88 0.79
C GLU A 78 9.21 15.65 1.37
N ASN A 79 8.25 15.07 0.66
CA ASN A 79 7.47 13.93 1.15
C ASN A 79 8.12 12.56 0.86
N ILE A 80 9.18 12.53 0.03
CA ILE A 80 9.84 11.30 -0.42
C ILE A 80 10.58 10.61 0.74
N GLU A 81 11.28 11.37 1.59
CA GLU A 81 12.05 10.80 2.70
C GLU A 81 11.16 10.09 3.73
N ASN A 82 10.01 10.70 4.05
CA ASN A 82 9.02 10.13 4.98
C ASN A 82 8.38 8.86 4.41
N ASP A 83 8.02 8.85 3.12
CA ASP A 83 7.43 7.67 2.47
C ASP A 83 8.45 6.51 2.34
N ILE A 84 9.73 6.81 2.08
CA ILE A 84 10.80 5.80 2.07
C ILE A 84 11.00 5.17 3.45
N GLN A 85 11.05 5.97 4.53
CA GLN A 85 11.23 5.47 5.90
C GLN A 85 10.06 4.59 6.34
N ASN A 86 8.83 4.99 6.06
CA ASN A 86 7.63 4.20 6.36
C ASN A 86 7.66 2.84 5.64
N GLY A 87 8.04 2.81 4.36
CA GLY A 87 8.18 1.58 3.58
C GLY A 87 9.29 0.64 4.08
N GLN A 88 10.31 1.16 4.77
CA GLN A 88 11.38 0.36 5.39
C GLN A 88 10.95 -0.30 6.70
N MET A 89 10.16 0.39 7.52
CA MET A 89 9.72 -0.10 8.83
C MET A 89 8.80 -1.32 8.72
N GLU A 90 7.89 -1.34 7.73
CA GLU A 90 6.97 -2.47 7.47
C GLU A 90 7.68 -3.75 7.03
N ARG A 91 8.88 -3.65 6.42
CA ARG A 91 9.68 -4.83 6.03
C ARG A 91 10.31 -5.54 7.21
N ASN A 92 10.62 -4.81 8.30
CA ASN A 92 11.37 -5.35 9.43
C ASN A 92 10.50 -6.11 10.45
N ILE A 93 9.18 -5.87 10.49
CA ILE A 93 8.24 -6.49 11.44
C ILE A 93 7.88 -7.95 11.04
N GLN A 94 8.19 -8.38 9.81
CA GLN A 94 7.67 -9.62 9.20
C GLN A 94 8.42 -10.91 9.58
N ASN A 95 9.34 -10.88 10.56
CA ASN A 95 10.26 -11.98 10.88
C ASN A 95 9.71 -13.10 11.78
N GLY A 96 8.39 -13.23 11.94
CA GLY A 96 7.86 -14.40 12.62
C GLY A 96 6.35 -14.55 12.53
N GLN A 97 5.87 -15.53 11.75
CA GLN A 97 4.69 -16.37 12.04
C GLN A 97 4.32 -17.28 10.82
N ASN A 98 4.09 -18.56 11.13
CA ASN A 98 3.53 -19.68 10.36
C ASN A 98 3.24 -19.52 8.86
N ASN A 99 4.09 -20.13 8.03
CA ASN A 99 4.11 -20.07 6.56
C ASN A 99 3.07 -20.95 5.84
N LEU A 100 2.28 -21.77 6.54
CA LEU A 100 1.44 -22.80 5.92
C LEU A 100 0.42 -22.23 4.93
N SER A 101 -0.27 -21.14 5.30
CA SER A 101 -1.28 -20.51 4.43
C SER A 101 -0.66 -19.92 3.16
N ARG A 102 0.54 -19.35 3.26
CA ARG A 102 1.29 -18.81 2.12
C ARG A 102 1.73 -19.94 1.20
N ASP A 103 2.29 -21.02 1.77
CA ASP A 103 2.80 -22.14 1.00
C ASP A 103 1.66 -22.88 0.26
N ILE A 104 0.48 -23.02 0.88
CA ILE A 104 -0.74 -23.53 0.23
C ILE A 104 -1.20 -22.60 -0.91
N LEU A 105 -1.23 -21.28 -0.68
CA LEU A 105 -1.62 -20.31 -1.70
C LEU A 105 -0.70 -20.38 -2.93
N VAL A 106 0.60 -20.45 -2.70
CA VAL A 106 1.62 -20.57 -3.76
C VAL A 106 1.39 -21.85 -4.55
N ALA A 107 1.27 -22.99 -3.88
CA ALA A 107 1.06 -24.28 -4.54
C ALA A 107 -0.23 -24.32 -5.39
N ARG A 108 -1.28 -23.61 -4.97
CA ARG A 108 -2.58 -23.60 -5.68
C ARG A 108 -2.66 -22.61 -6.83
N HIS A 109 -2.03 -21.44 -6.71
CA HIS A 109 -2.28 -20.30 -7.61
C HIS A 109 -1.06 -19.80 -8.37
N PHE A 110 0.15 -20.24 -8.00
CA PHE A 110 1.39 -19.76 -8.59
C PHE A 110 2.24 -20.97 -9.02
N GLN A 111 2.06 -21.41 -10.27
CA GLN A 111 2.91 -22.42 -10.92
C GLN A 111 4.03 -21.75 -11.73
#